data_AF-A0AAV6KBE3-F1
#
_entry.id   AF-A0AAV6KBE3-F1
#
_cell.length_a   1.000
_cell.length_b   1.000
_cell.length_c   1.000
_cell.angle_alpha   90.00
_cell.angle_beta   90.00
_cell.angle_gamma   90.00
#
_symmetry.space_group_name_H-M   'P 1'
#
loop_
_entity.id
_entity.type
_entity.pdbx_description
1 polymer ?
#
loop_
_entity_poly.entity_id
_entity_poly.type
_entity_poly.pdbx_seq_one_letter_code
_entity_poly.pdbx_strand_id
1 'polypeptide(L)'
;MAEEKIEEALKDEGVELKYFWGSTLYHVDDLPFKLEEMPTNYSGFKEKMQGLEIRKTIEALDRLKGLPSMGDIEDGKPAANASLVGGETEALQKLTKFVAECPAQPNNGTKNGNNDSIYGSNFSCKMSPWLSYGCLSPRSMFDELKKSVSRTISAASNQKDGGSGPSDTGMHWLMYELLWRDFFRFITKKYSARRQQSTTPVTAYAGATA
;
A
#
# COMPACT_ATOMS: atom_id res chain seq x y z
N MET A 1 -18.63 13.31 -5.18
CA MET A 1 -17.87 12.52 -4.17
C MET A 1 -17.38 13.43 -3.05
N ALA A 2 -16.78 12.94 -1.96
CA ALA A 2 -16.35 13.81 -0.85
C ALA A 2 -15.27 14.83 -1.29
N GLU A 3 -14.29 14.40 -2.08
CA GLU A 3 -13.22 15.27 -2.62
C GLU A 3 -13.77 16.36 -3.55
N GLU A 4 -14.70 16.01 -4.44
CA GLU A 4 -15.38 16.95 -5.35
C GLU A 4 -16.14 18.05 -4.60
N LYS A 5 -16.82 17.71 -3.50
CA LYS A 5 -17.48 18.70 -2.64
C LYS A 5 -16.48 19.66 -1.96
N ILE A 6 -15.29 19.17 -1.63
CA ILE A 6 -14.21 20.00 -1.06
C ILE A 6 -13.67 20.95 -2.14
N GLU A 7 -13.47 20.45 -3.36
CA GLU A 7 -13.01 21.26 -4.49
C GLU A 7 -13.99 22.37 -4.84
N GLU A 8 -15.28 22.07 -4.89
CA GLU A 8 -16.33 23.07 -5.10
C GLU A 8 -16.31 24.15 -4.01
N ALA A 9 -16.23 23.77 -2.73
CA ALA A 9 -16.22 24.71 -1.62
C ALA A 9 -14.96 25.61 -1.61
N LEU A 10 -13.78 25.05 -1.93
CA LEU A 10 -12.52 25.80 -1.92
C LEU A 10 -12.38 26.73 -3.13
N LYS A 11 -13.06 26.42 -4.24
CA LYS A 11 -13.06 27.25 -5.45
C LYS A 11 -13.65 28.63 -5.19
N ASP A 12 -14.70 28.70 -4.39
CA ASP A 12 -15.36 29.96 -4.00
C ASP A 12 -14.45 30.85 -3.12
N GLU A 13 -13.48 30.24 -2.43
CA GLU A 13 -12.51 30.95 -1.60
C GLU A 13 -11.19 31.28 -2.34
N GLY A 14 -11.06 30.89 -3.62
CA GLY A 14 -9.85 31.13 -4.40
C GLY A 14 -8.62 30.35 -3.91
N VAL A 15 -8.82 29.26 -3.17
CA VAL A 15 -7.74 28.42 -2.64
C VAL A 15 -7.32 27.38 -3.67
N GLU A 16 -6.01 27.25 -3.90
CA GLU A 16 -5.46 26.24 -4.81
C GLU A 16 -5.49 24.84 -4.18
N LEU A 17 -6.18 23.90 -4.81
CA LEU A 17 -6.22 22.50 -4.38
C LEU A 17 -5.23 21.65 -5.18
N LYS A 18 -4.37 20.91 -4.48
CA LYS A 18 -3.38 19.99 -5.07
C LYS A 18 -3.56 18.58 -4.53
N TYR A 19 -3.71 17.63 -5.44
CA TYR A 19 -3.82 16.21 -5.13
C TYR A 19 -2.49 15.49 -5.39
N PHE A 20 -2.13 14.57 -4.51
CA PHE A 20 -0.91 13.77 -4.63
C PHE A 20 -1.23 12.28 -4.50
N TRP A 21 -0.64 11.47 -5.36
CA TRP A 21 -0.78 10.02 -5.29
C TRP A 21 0.33 9.42 -4.42
N GLY A 22 -0.03 8.86 -3.27
CA GLY A 22 0.95 8.37 -2.29
C GLY A 22 0.76 6.93 -1.80
N SER A 23 -0.39 6.33 -2.05
CA SER A 23 -0.87 5.12 -1.36
C SER A 23 -0.30 3.79 -1.85
N THR A 24 0.38 3.77 -2.99
CA THR A 24 0.87 2.56 -3.65
C THR A 24 2.39 2.46 -3.61
N LEU A 25 2.91 1.26 -3.85
CA LEU A 25 4.34 1.01 -3.99
C LEU A 25 4.87 1.65 -5.28
N TYR A 26 4.22 1.37 -6.40
CA TYR A 26 4.50 2.01 -7.70
C TYR A 26 3.64 3.26 -7.86
N HIS A 27 4.23 4.36 -8.33
CA HIS A 27 3.46 5.58 -8.58
C HIS A 27 2.60 5.41 -9.84
N VAL A 28 1.40 5.99 -9.86
CA VAL A 28 0.48 5.87 -11.01
C VAL A 28 1.08 6.41 -12.31
N ASP A 29 1.88 7.47 -12.22
CA ASP A 29 2.56 8.07 -13.39
C ASP A 29 3.75 7.26 -13.91
N ASP A 30 4.26 6.30 -13.12
CA ASP A 30 5.39 5.45 -13.54
C ASP A 30 4.91 4.14 -14.19
N LEU A 31 3.59 3.96 -14.34
CA LEU A 31 3.04 2.79 -14.99
C LEU A 31 3.39 2.80 -16.49
N PRO A 32 3.83 1.67 -17.07
CA PRO A 32 4.23 1.59 -18.48
C PRO A 32 3.03 1.50 -19.43
N PHE A 33 1.85 1.88 -18.96
CA PHE A 33 0.58 1.84 -19.66
C PHE A 33 -0.38 2.85 -19.02
N LYS A 34 -1.39 3.28 -19.78
CA LYS A 34 -2.43 4.14 -19.22
C LYS A 34 -3.37 3.35 -18.33
N LEU A 35 -4.01 4.01 -17.37
CA LEU A 35 -4.87 3.32 -16.40
C LEU A 35 -6.06 2.60 -17.08
N GLU A 36 -6.52 3.08 -18.22
CA GLU A 36 -7.57 2.44 -19.03
C GLU A 36 -7.13 1.05 -19.56
N GLU A 37 -5.84 0.92 -19.86
CA GLU A 37 -5.18 -0.29 -20.37
C GLU A 37 -4.71 -1.23 -19.25
N MET A 38 -5.04 -0.91 -17.98
CA MET A 38 -4.73 -1.73 -16.83
C MET A 38 -5.26 -3.17 -17.04
N PRO A 39 -4.39 -4.20 -16.94
CA PRO A 39 -4.80 -5.59 -17.07
C PRO A 39 -5.90 -5.98 -16.08
N THR A 40 -6.83 -6.84 -16.50
CA THR A 40 -7.95 -7.31 -15.66
C THR A 40 -7.58 -8.46 -14.74
N ASN A 41 -6.41 -9.07 -14.94
CA ASN A 41 -5.87 -10.13 -14.09
C ASN A 41 -4.51 -9.72 -13.51
N TYR A 42 -4.18 -10.29 -12.37
CA TYR A 42 -2.96 -9.97 -11.63
C TYR A 42 -1.69 -10.38 -12.40
N SER A 43 -1.69 -11.52 -13.08
CA SER A 43 -0.50 -12.03 -13.79
C SER A 43 -0.03 -11.07 -14.88
N GLY A 44 -0.95 -10.61 -15.73
CA GLY A 44 -0.63 -9.65 -16.80
C GLY A 44 -0.24 -8.27 -16.26
N PHE A 45 -0.79 -7.86 -15.11
CA PHE A 45 -0.31 -6.66 -14.42
C PHE A 45 1.13 -6.85 -13.94
N LYS A 46 1.40 -7.94 -13.21
CA LYS A 46 2.73 -8.25 -12.67
C LYS A 46 3.79 -8.30 -13.76
N GLU A 47 3.50 -8.89 -14.91
CA GLU A 47 4.41 -8.93 -16.07
C GLU A 47 4.77 -7.53 -16.56
N LYS A 48 3.79 -6.64 -16.71
CA LYS A 48 4.03 -5.25 -17.13
C LYS A 48 4.82 -4.44 -16.12
N MET A 49 4.76 -4.80 -14.83
CA MET A 49 5.48 -4.10 -13.75
C MET A 49 6.93 -4.55 -13.59
N GLN A 50 7.36 -5.59 -14.33
CA GLN A 50 8.74 -6.08 -14.24
C GLN A 50 9.74 -5.04 -14.73
N GLY A 51 10.84 -4.88 -13.99
CA GLY A 51 11.93 -3.96 -14.35
C GLY A 51 11.67 -2.49 -14.00
N LEU A 52 10.51 -2.15 -13.44
CA LEU A 52 10.24 -0.79 -12.97
C LEU A 52 10.93 -0.52 -11.64
N GLU A 53 11.48 0.69 -11.51
CA GLU A 53 12.07 1.15 -10.27
C GLU A 53 11.00 1.72 -9.32
N ILE A 54 11.15 1.41 -8.03
CA ILE A 54 10.30 1.96 -6.98
C ILE A 54 10.90 3.30 -6.55
N ARG A 55 10.07 4.35 -6.55
CA ARG A 55 10.49 5.68 -6.08
C ARG A 55 10.97 5.61 -4.63
N LYS A 56 12.06 6.32 -4.32
CA LYS A 56 12.57 6.47 -2.96
C LYS A 56 11.51 7.07 -2.03
N THR A 57 11.58 6.71 -0.75
CA THR A 57 10.80 7.39 0.29
C THR A 57 11.18 8.85 0.43
N ILE A 58 10.21 9.68 0.80
CA ILE A 58 10.44 11.07 1.19
C ILE A 58 10.71 11.08 2.69
N GLU A 59 11.76 11.77 3.12
CA GLU A 59 12.10 11.90 4.54
C GLU A 59 11.09 12.79 5.26
N ALA A 60 10.71 12.39 6.47
CA ALA A 60 9.86 13.20 7.33
C ALA A 60 10.60 14.48 7.73
N LEU A 61 9.87 15.60 7.76
CA LEU A 61 10.44 16.87 8.16
C LEU A 61 10.61 16.91 9.69
N ASP A 62 11.81 17.26 10.18
CA ASP A 62 12.09 17.31 11.63
C ASP A 62 11.22 18.34 12.37
N ARG A 63 10.81 19.41 11.67
CA ARG A 63 10.05 20.52 12.24
C ARG A 63 9.08 21.10 11.22
N LEU A 64 7.80 21.14 11.58
CA LEU A 64 6.78 21.90 10.88
C LEU A 64 6.62 23.28 11.52
N LYS A 65 6.13 24.25 10.74
CA LYS A 65 5.60 25.48 11.32
C LYS A 65 4.43 25.10 12.24
N GLY A 66 4.27 25.82 13.35
CA GLY A 66 3.28 25.50 14.38
C GLY A 66 1.88 25.29 13.79
N LEU A 67 1.11 24.41 14.44
CA LEU A 67 -0.27 24.14 14.03
C LEU A 67 -1.09 25.44 14.11
N PRO A 68 -2.03 25.68 13.16
CA PRO A 68 -3.07 26.67 13.37
C PRO A 68 -3.83 26.32 14.66
N SER A 69 -4.48 27.30 15.29
CA SER A 69 -5.33 27.03 16.45
C SER A 69 -6.32 25.93 16.09
N MET A 70 -6.21 24.77 16.73
CA MET A 70 -7.14 23.65 16.56
C MET A 70 -8.57 24.19 16.71
N GLY A 71 -9.44 23.87 15.76
CA GLY A 71 -10.87 23.94 16.03
C GLY A 71 -11.21 22.92 17.13
N ASP A 72 -12.33 23.10 17.82
CA ASP A 72 -12.83 22.15 18.83
C ASP A 72 -13.17 20.80 18.17
N ILE A 73 -12.16 19.94 18.03
CA ILE A 73 -12.31 18.56 17.59
C ILE A 73 -12.11 17.70 18.84
N GLU A 74 -13.19 17.08 19.30
CA GLU A 74 -13.11 16.10 20.36
C GLU A 74 -12.44 14.81 19.87
N ASP A 75 -11.54 14.25 20.67
CA ASP A 75 -10.96 12.95 20.39
C ASP A 75 -12.03 11.86 20.42
N GLY A 76 -12.04 11.00 19.40
CA GLY A 76 -12.88 9.82 19.37
C GLY A 76 -12.49 8.86 20.50
N LYS A 77 -13.48 8.30 21.22
CA LYS A 77 -13.22 7.29 22.25
C LYS A 77 -12.72 6.00 21.59
N PRO A 78 -11.61 5.40 22.07
CA PRO A 78 -11.16 4.11 21.57
C PRO A 78 -12.23 3.04 21.84
N ALA A 79 -12.38 2.09 20.92
CA ALA A 79 -13.26 0.95 21.13
C ALA A 79 -12.80 0.17 22.36
N ALA A 80 -13.74 -0.17 23.25
CA ALA A 80 -13.48 -0.77 24.58
C ALA A 80 -12.71 -2.11 24.54
N ASN A 81 -12.49 -2.69 23.36
CA ASN A 81 -11.85 -3.98 23.11
C ASN A 81 -10.82 -3.94 21.96
N ALA A 82 -10.29 -2.76 21.59
CA ALA A 82 -9.28 -2.66 20.55
C ALA A 82 -7.98 -3.38 21.00
N SER A 83 -7.71 -4.55 20.44
CA SER A 83 -6.48 -5.31 20.70
C SER A 83 -5.26 -4.77 19.95
N LEU A 84 -5.48 -3.87 18.98
CA LEU A 84 -4.46 -3.33 18.10
C LEU A 84 -4.24 -1.84 18.38
N VAL A 85 -2.99 -1.48 18.66
CA VAL A 85 -2.55 -0.09 18.83
C VAL A 85 -2.29 0.52 17.44
N GLY A 86 -2.96 1.63 17.14
CA GLY A 86 -2.78 2.36 15.88
C GLY A 86 -1.60 3.32 15.90
N GLY A 87 -1.42 4.06 14.80
CA GLY A 87 -0.41 5.12 14.69
C GLY A 87 0.92 4.68 14.09
N GLU A 88 1.66 5.65 13.56
CA GLU A 88 2.95 5.45 12.88
C GLU A 88 4.02 4.88 13.80
N THR A 89 4.11 5.38 15.03
CA THR A 89 5.12 4.93 16.01
C THR A 89 5.04 3.42 16.25
N GLU A 90 3.83 2.90 16.49
CA GLU A 90 3.62 1.46 16.66
C GLU A 90 3.90 0.71 15.35
N ALA A 91 3.47 1.26 14.20
CA ALA A 91 3.71 0.67 12.89
C ALA A 91 5.21 0.43 12.63
N LEU A 92 6.04 1.43 12.92
CA LEU A 92 7.49 1.37 12.72
C LEU A 92 8.15 0.35 13.66
N GLN A 93 7.74 0.30 14.93
CA GLN A 93 8.25 -0.71 15.87
C GLN A 93 7.89 -2.13 15.44
N LYS A 94 6.66 -2.34 14.98
CA LYS A 94 6.22 -3.62 14.43
C LYS A 94 7.01 -3.97 13.17
N LEU A 95 7.26 -2.99 12.29
CA LEU A 95 8.05 -3.19 11.07
C LEU A 95 9.47 -3.63 11.41
N THR A 96 10.14 -3.00 12.38
CA THR A 96 11.48 -3.41 12.81
C THR A 96 11.51 -4.87 13.28
N LYS A 97 10.53 -5.28 14.09
CA LYS A 97 10.40 -6.67 14.56
C LYS A 97 10.16 -7.63 13.37
N PHE A 98 9.24 -7.28 12.49
CA PHE A 98 8.93 -8.05 11.30
C PHE A 98 10.15 -8.25 10.38
N VAL A 99 10.92 -7.18 10.14
CA VAL A 99 12.14 -7.22 9.33
C VAL A 99 13.23 -8.07 9.99
N ALA A 100 13.33 -8.06 11.32
CA ALA A 100 14.26 -8.91 12.06
C ALA A 100 13.86 -10.40 12.03
N GLU A 101 12.56 -10.69 12.02
CA GLU A 101 12.03 -12.06 11.94
C GLU A 101 12.07 -12.65 10.52
N CYS A 102 12.11 -11.80 9.48
CA CYS A 102 12.02 -12.20 8.08
C CYS A 102 13.12 -13.18 7.58
N PRO A 103 14.41 -13.05 7.95
CA PRO A 103 15.47 -13.97 7.53
C PRO A 103 15.40 -15.36 8.20
N ALA A 104 14.71 -15.48 9.33
CA ALA A 104 14.69 -16.71 10.14
C ALA A 104 13.55 -17.67 9.77
N GLN A 105 12.68 -17.29 8.83
CA GLN A 105 11.54 -18.12 8.46
C GLN A 105 11.97 -19.14 7.38
N PRO A 106 11.79 -20.45 7.61
CA PRO A 106 12.16 -21.46 6.63
C PRO A 106 11.31 -21.30 5.37
N ASN A 107 11.94 -21.60 4.23
CA ASN A 107 11.24 -21.79 2.97
C ASN A 107 10.27 -22.97 3.15
N ASN A 108 8.97 -22.78 2.92
CA ASN A 108 8.02 -23.89 2.92
C ASN A 108 8.30 -24.78 1.71
N GLY A 109 9.32 -25.64 1.84
CA GLY A 109 9.60 -26.76 0.97
C GLY A 109 8.70 -27.96 1.26
N THR A 110 7.43 -27.75 1.60
CA THR A 110 6.48 -28.85 1.76
C THR A 110 5.51 -28.82 0.59
N LYS A 111 5.86 -29.61 -0.43
CA LYS A 111 4.95 -30.07 -1.49
C LYS A 111 3.73 -30.72 -0.83
N ASN A 112 2.68 -29.95 -0.55
CA ASN A 112 1.31 -30.41 -0.36
C ASN A 112 0.40 -29.20 -0.53
N GLY A 113 -0.59 -29.31 -1.42
CA GLY A 113 -1.40 -28.22 -1.96
C GLY A 113 -2.35 -27.54 -0.97
N ASN A 114 -1.81 -26.96 0.10
CA ASN A 114 -2.54 -26.05 0.96
C ASN A 114 -1.90 -24.66 0.83
N ASN A 115 -2.58 -23.75 0.14
CA ASN A 115 -2.11 -22.40 -0.22
C ASN A 115 -2.02 -21.42 0.96
N ASP A 116 -1.94 -21.93 2.20
CA ASP A 116 -1.80 -21.13 3.41
C ASP A 116 -0.32 -20.94 3.71
N SER A 117 0.34 -20.12 2.89
CA SER A 117 1.68 -19.65 3.21
C SER A 117 1.66 -18.93 4.56
N ILE A 118 2.40 -19.45 5.55
CA ILE A 118 2.62 -18.82 6.87
C ILE A 118 3.06 -17.35 6.70
N TYR A 119 3.71 -17.03 5.58
CA TYR A 119 4.06 -15.67 5.23
C TYR A 119 2.81 -14.79 5.02
N GLY A 120 1.84 -15.23 4.20
CA GLY A 120 0.58 -14.51 3.91
C GLY A 120 -0.23 -14.17 5.16
N SER A 121 -0.38 -15.14 6.07
CA SER A 121 -1.09 -14.93 7.34
C SER A 121 -0.37 -13.95 8.27
N ASN A 122 0.96 -13.96 8.31
CA ASN A 122 1.73 -13.03 9.12
C ASN A 122 1.68 -11.59 8.57
N PHE A 123 1.71 -11.37 7.25
CA PHE A 123 1.59 -10.03 6.66
C PHE A 123 0.18 -9.46 6.78
N SER A 124 -0.81 -10.26 6.39
CA SER A 124 -2.22 -9.85 6.39
C SER A 124 -2.70 -9.48 7.79
N CYS A 125 -2.27 -10.21 8.83
CA CYS A 125 -2.70 -9.92 10.20
C CYS A 125 -1.83 -8.89 10.94
N LYS A 126 -0.53 -8.75 10.59
CA LYS A 126 0.41 -7.92 11.38
C LYS A 126 0.80 -6.58 10.76
N MET A 127 0.48 -6.30 9.50
CA MET A 127 0.88 -5.03 8.85
C MET A 127 -0.25 -4.33 8.10
N SER A 128 -1.24 -5.08 7.62
CA SER A 128 -2.34 -4.54 6.81
C SER A 128 -3.11 -3.38 7.46
N PRO A 129 -3.33 -3.32 8.80
CA PRO A 129 -4.07 -2.20 9.36
C PRO A 129 -3.31 -0.88 9.20
N TRP A 130 -2.02 -0.85 9.53
CA TRP A 130 -1.20 0.36 9.39
C TRP A 130 -1.00 0.79 7.95
N LEU A 131 -0.90 -0.15 7.00
CA LEU A 131 -0.88 0.15 5.56
C LEU A 131 -2.22 0.74 5.08
N SER A 132 -3.34 0.29 5.63
CA SER A 132 -4.68 0.72 5.21
C SER A 132 -5.01 2.13 5.72
N TYR A 133 -4.56 2.46 6.93
CA TYR A 133 -4.73 3.78 7.54
C TYR A 133 -3.62 4.78 7.17
N GLY A 134 -2.62 4.37 6.37
CA GLY A 134 -1.50 5.23 5.97
C GLY A 134 -0.48 5.50 7.09
N CYS A 135 -0.59 4.84 8.24
CA CYS A 135 0.42 4.88 9.30
C CYS A 135 1.74 4.23 8.89
N LEU A 136 1.71 3.37 7.87
CA LEU A 136 2.89 2.80 7.25
C LEU A 136 2.82 2.99 5.73
N SER A 137 3.90 3.51 5.15
CA SER A 137 4.05 3.62 3.70
C SER A 137 4.55 2.29 3.11
N PRO A 138 4.00 1.85 1.98
CA PRO A 138 4.50 0.65 1.30
C PRO A 138 5.93 0.80 0.78
N ARG A 139 6.32 2.02 0.37
CA ARG A 139 7.68 2.33 -0.05
C ARG A 139 8.65 2.24 1.14
N SER A 140 8.25 2.74 2.32
CA SER A 140 9.06 2.62 3.53
C SER A 140 9.24 1.17 3.98
N MET A 141 8.16 0.37 3.91
CA MET A 141 8.24 -1.06 4.22
C MET A 141 9.19 -1.80 3.28
N PHE A 142 9.13 -1.51 1.98
CA PHE A 142 10.03 -2.07 0.98
C PHE A 142 11.50 -1.65 1.21
N ASP A 143 11.75 -0.36 1.43
CA ASP A 143 13.08 0.18 1.65
C ASP A 143 13.74 -0.40 2.91
N GLU A 144 13.00 -0.53 4.01
CA GLU A 144 13.53 -1.13 5.25
C GLU A 144 13.88 -2.61 5.07
N LEU A 145 13.03 -3.38 4.38
CA LEU A 145 13.37 -4.77 4.09
C LEU A 145 14.60 -4.87 3.17
N LYS A 146 14.71 -3.99 2.16
CA LYS A 146 15.82 -3.96 1.21
C LYS A 146 17.13 -3.66 1.92
N LYS A 147 17.14 -2.65 2.80
CA LYS A 147 18.30 -2.31 3.65
C LYS A 147 18.70 -3.48 4.55
N SER A 148 17.74 -4.19 5.14
CA SER A 148 18.01 -5.35 6.00
C SER A 148 18.67 -6.50 5.23
N VAL A 149 18.11 -6.87 4.08
CA VAL A 149 18.67 -7.92 3.22
C VAL A 149 20.09 -7.57 2.76
N SER A 150 20.32 -6.33 2.30
CA SER A 150 21.67 -5.87 1.91
C SER A 150 22.67 -5.93 3.07
N ARG A 151 22.25 -5.60 4.30
CA ARG A 151 23.09 -5.68 5.50
C ARG A 151 23.46 -7.13 5.84
N THR A 152 22.49 -8.05 5.76
CA THR A 152 22.72 -9.48 6.00
C THR A 152 23.63 -10.10 4.95
N ILE A 153 23.46 -9.77 3.67
CA ILE A 153 24.35 -10.23 2.58
C ILE A 153 25.78 -9.76 2.82
N SER A 154 25.96 -8.49 3.19
CA SER A 154 27.28 -7.90 3.46
C SER A 154 27.96 -8.50 4.70
N ALA A 155 27.18 -8.96 5.68
CA ALA A 155 27.70 -9.64 6.86
C ALA A 155 28.07 -11.11 6.55
N ALA A 156 27.26 -11.81 5.74
CA ALA A 156 27.45 -13.22 5.38
C ALA A 156 28.63 -13.45 4.41
N SER A 157 28.98 -12.49 3.55
CA SER A 157 30.16 -12.60 2.67
C SER A 157 31.50 -12.67 3.42
N ASN A 158 31.52 -12.37 4.73
CA ASN A 158 32.69 -12.51 5.59
C ASN A 158 32.80 -13.88 6.27
N GLN A 159 31.80 -14.77 6.16
CA GLN A 159 31.85 -16.13 6.70
C GLN A 159 31.56 -17.16 5.60
N LYS A 160 32.61 -17.86 5.15
CA LYS A 160 32.49 -19.03 4.27
C LYS A 160 31.95 -20.22 5.06
N ASP A 161 30.64 -20.29 5.26
CA ASP A 161 29.99 -21.55 5.65
C ASP A 161 28.78 -21.82 4.76
N GLY A 162 28.77 -23.00 4.14
CA GLY A 162 27.89 -23.41 3.04
C GLY A 162 26.44 -23.70 3.42
N GLY A 163 25.79 -22.80 4.16
CA GLY A 163 24.34 -22.78 4.35
C GLY A 163 23.65 -22.02 3.21
N SER A 164 22.41 -22.43 2.86
CA SER A 164 21.60 -21.79 1.82
C SER A 164 21.66 -20.25 1.89
N GLY A 165 21.94 -19.63 0.74
CA GLY A 165 22.27 -18.21 0.63
C GLY A 165 21.23 -17.25 1.25
N PRO A 166 21.65 -16.00 1.52
CA PRO A 166 20.84 -15.00 2.22
C PRO A 166 19.49 -14.76 1.52
N SER A 167 18.45 -14.60 2.34
CA SER A 167 17.02 -14.79 2.02
C SER A 167 16.41 -13.89 0.93
N ASP A 168 16.65 -14.20 -0.35
CA ASP A 168 15.94 -13.59 -1.49
C ASP A 168 14.42 -13.89 -1.46
N THR A 169 14.05 -15.02 -0.83
CA THR A 169 12.68 -15.54 -0.74
C THR A 169 11.71 -14.59 -0.01
N GLY A 170 12.14 -13.96 1.09
CA GLY A 170 11.29 -13.05 1.88
C GLY A 170 10.99 -11.74 1.15
N MET A 171 11.99 -11.20 0.44
CA MET A 171 11.83 -9.99 -0.38
C MET A 171 10.89 -10.23 -1.57
N HIS A 172 11.07 -11.35 -2.29
CA HIS A 172 10.20 -11.71 -3.41
C HIS A 172 8.74 -11.86 -2.98
N TRP A 173 8.50 -12.45 -1.82
CA TRP A 173 7.14 -12.59 -1.30
C TRP A 173 6.56 -11.25 -0.82
N LEU A 174 7.31 -10.40 -0.10
CA LEU A 174 6.82 -9.07 0.28
C LEU A 174 6.45 -8.25 -0.97
N MET A 175 7.32 -8.29 -1.99
CA MET A 175 7.05 -7.65 -3.27
C MET A 175 5.74 -8.14 -3.87
N TYR A 176 5.48 -9.44 -3.84
CA TYR A 176 4.24 -10.03 -4.34
C TYR A 176 3.00 -9.49 -3.60
N GLU A 177 3.01 -9.44 -2.27
CA GLU A 177 1.87 -8.94 -1.47
C GLU A 177 1.62 -7.44 -1.69
N LEU A 178 2.68 -6.63 -1.70
CA LEU A 178 2.58 -5.19 -1.95
C LEU A 178 2.07 -4.91 -3.38
N LEU A 179 2.52 -5.69 -4.36
CA LEU A 179 2.07 -5.58 -5.74
C LEU A 179 0.62 -6.01 -5.92
N TRP A 180 0.15 -7.02 -5.16
CA TRP A 180 -1.27 -7.37 -5.09
C TRP A 180 -2.13 -6.24 -4.56
N ARG A 181 -1.68 -5.56 -3.48
CA ARG A 181 -2.38 -4.39 -2.95
C ARG A 181 -2.48 -3.28 -4.01
N ASP A 182 -1.38 -3.00 -4.70
CA ASP A 182 -1.33 -2.01 -5.78
C ASP A 182 -2.26 -2.39 -6.94
N PHE A 183 -2.28 -3.66 -7.35
CA PHE A 183 -3.20 -4.17 -8.37
C PHE A 183 -4.65 -3.85 -8.02
N PHE A 184 -5.09 -4.17 -6.79
CA PHE A 184 -6.45 -3.88 -6.35
C PHE A 184 -6.75 -2.38 -6.26
N ARG A 185 -5.76 -1.56 -5.92
CA ARG A 185 -5.93 -0.10 -5.93
C ARG A 185 -6.14 0.43 -7.35
N PHE A 186 -5.29 0.03 -8.30
CA PHE A 186 -5.36 0.49 -9.69
C PHE A 186 -6.59 -0.03 -10.42
N ILE A 187 -6.94 -1.30 -10.26
CA ILE A 187 -8.12 -1.88 -10.91
C ILE A 187 -9.42 -1.25 -10.39
N THR A 188 -9.50 -0.98 -9.08
CA THR A 188 -10.63 -0.25 -8.49
C THR A 188 -10.74 1.17 -9.06
N LYS A 189 -9.61 1.88 -9.22
CA LYS A 189 -9.60 3.21 -9.84
C LYS A 189 -10.07 3.16 -11.30
N LYS A 190 -9.59 2.20 -12.11
CA LYS A 190 -10.05 1.98 -13.50
C LYS A 190 -11.57 1.81 -13.57
N TYR A 191 -12.15 0.94 -12.76
CA TYR A 191 -13.60 0.70 -12.81
C TYR A 191 -14.43 1.82 -12.18
N SER A 192 -13.89 2.52 -11.18
CA SER A 192 -14.57 3.68 -10.56
C SER A 192 -14.66 4.85 -11.53
N ALA A 193 -13.61 5.10 -12.32
CA ALA A 193 -13.62 6.12 -13.37
C ALA A 193 -14.66 5.81 -14.47
N ARG A 194 -14.78 4.54 -14.87
CA ARG A 194 -15.77 4.12 -15.88
C ARG A 194 -17.22 4.28 -15.40
N ARG A 195 -17.50 4.02 -14.12
CA ARG A 195 -18.84 4.19 -13.55
C ARG A 195 -19.32 5.65 -13.60
N GLN A 196 -18.41 6.61 -13.40
CA GLN A 196 -18.77 8.03 -13.49
C GLN A 196 -19.17 8.45 -14.91
N GLN A 197 -18.54 7.87 -15.94
CA GLN A 197 -18.85 8.17 -17.35
C GLN A 197 -20.19 7.56 -17.83
N SER A 198 -20.69 6.50 -17.18
CA SER A 198 -21.94 5.81 -17.57
C SER A 198 -23.21 6.37 -16.94
N THR A 199 -23.12 7.45 -16.16
CA THR A 199 -24.28 8.09 -15.52
C THR A 199 -24.98 9.05 -16.50
N THR A 200 -25.50 8.53 -17.61
CA THR A 200 -26.57 9.24 -18.33
C THR A 200 -27.87 9.04 -17.56
N PRO A 201 -28.66 10.09 -17.27
CA PRO A 201 -29.96 9.91 -16.64
C PRO A 201 -30.84 9.09 -17.57
N VAL A 202 -31.21 7.88 -17.15
CA VAL A 202 -32.24 7.11 -17.82
C VAL A 202 -33.56 7.83 -17.55
N THR A 203 -34.02 8.62 -18.52
CA THR A 203 -35.37 9.17 -18.52
C THR A 203 -36.34 8.00 -18.58
N ALA A 204 -36.90 7.62 -17.44
CA ALA A 204 -38.02 6.70 -17.38
C ALA A 204 -39.22 7.40 -18.03
N TYR A 205 -39.58 6.98 -19.25
CA TYR A 205 -40.86 7.34 -19.84
C TYR A 205 -41.97 6.68 -18.99
N ALA A 206 -42.68 7.49 -18.20
CA ALA A 206 -43.96 7.09 -17.63
C ALA A 206 -44.97 7.01 -18.79
N GLY A 207 -45.22 5.80 -19.27
CA GLY A 207 -46.32 5.53 -20.19
C GLY A 207 -47.65 5.80 -19.49
N ALA A 208 -48.30 6.88 -19.88
CA ALA A 208 -49.71 7.11 -19.62
C ALA A 208 -50.56 6.42 -20.70
N THR A 209 -51.79 6.08 -20.32
CA THR A 209 -52.92 5.52 -21.11
C THR A 209 -52.93 3.99 -21.21
N ALA A 210 -54.06 3.30 -20.96
CA ALA A 210 -55.47 3.72 -20.92
C ALA A 210 -56.23 3.09 -19.73
#